data_AF-A0A8X6S803-F1
#
_entry.id   AF-A0A8X6S803-F1
#
_cell.length_a   1.000
_cell.length_b   1.000
_cell.length_c   1.000
_cell.angle_alpha   90.00
_cell.angle_beta   90.00
_cell.angle_gamma   90.00
#
_symmetry.space_group_name_H-M   'P 1'
#
loop_
_entity.id
_entity.type
_entity.pdbx_description
1 polymer ?
#
loop_
_entity_poly.entity_id
_entity_poly.type
_entity_poly.pdbx_seq_one_letter_code
_entity_poly.pdbx_strand_id
1 'polypeptide(L)'
;MSLTRRPGSGRPRQTSCREDRHIVRNARVQPTTSLTVIQVQLEPSLGAPVPSRTIGRCLAKGHLASRCPLRVLSITHPNRRLHLNWCSTRGNWTAAD
;
A
#
# COMPACT_ATOMS: atom_id res chain seq x y z
N MET A 1 9.59 34.15 -34.57
CA MET A 1 10.60 33.36 -33.82
C MET A 1 9.97 32.89 -32.52
N SER A 2 9.64 31.61 -32.39
CA SER A 2 9.01 31.05 -31.19
C SER A 2 10.09 30.66 -30.17
N LEU A 3 10.13 31.36 -29.03
CA LEU A 3 11.02 31.04 -27.90
C LEU A 3 10.48 29.79 -27.16
N THR A 4 10.96 28.61 -27.54
CA THR A 4 10.69 27.38 -26.79
C THR A 4 11.49 27.41 -25.49
N ARG A 5 10.81 27.76 -24.39
CA ARG A 5 11.37 27.74 -23.03
C ARG A 5 11.75 26.30 -22.64
N ARG A 6 13.00 26.08 -22.27
CA ARG A 6 13.47 24.78 -21.77
C ARG A 6 12.73 24.41 -20.48
N PRO A 7 12.37 23.12 -20.28
CA PRO A 7 11.80 22.68 -19.01
C PRO A 7 12.78 22.99 -17.87
N GLY A 8 12.30 23.70 -16.84
CA GLY A 8 13.12 23.99 -15.65
C GLY A 8 13.31 22.73 -14.80
N SER A 9 14.45 22.65 -14.10
CA SER A 9 14.82 21.51 -13.24
C SER A 9 13.93 21.36 -11.99
N GLY A 10 13.18 22.40 -11.62
CA GLY A 10 12.26 22.38 -10.48
C GLY A 10 12.95 22.21 -9.11
N ARG A 11 12.14 22.11 -8.05
CA ARG A 11 12.64 21.86 -6.70
C ARG A 11 13.07 20.39 -6.57
N PRO A 12 14.24 20.10 -5.96
CA PRO A 12 14.66 18.73 -5.67
C PRO A 12 13.61 17.99 -4.83
N ARG A 13 13.46 16.68 -5.09
CA ARG A 13 12.59 15.83 -4.29
C ARG A 13 13.21 15.63 -2.91
N GLN A 14 12.37 15.66 -1.88
CA GLN A 14 12.79 15.32 -0.51
C GLN A 14 13.05 13.82 -0.34
N THR A 15 12.38 12.99 -1.12
CA THR A 15 12.56 11.54 -1.07
C THR A 15 13.40 11.00 -2.21
N SER A 16 14.26 10.02 -1.90
CA SER A 16 15.03 9.27 -2.88
C SER A 16 14.24 8.08 -3.46
N CYS A 17 14.68 7.54 -4.60
CA CYS A 17 14.09 6.32 -5.17
C CYS A 17 14.22 5.09 -4.25
N ARG A 18 15.16 5.10 -3.30
CA ARG A 18 15.30 4.03 -2.30
C ARG A 18 14.23 4.12 -1.24
N GLU A 19 13.97 5.33 -0.74
CA GLU A 19 12.91 5.60 0.24
C GLU A 19 11.52 5.38 -0.36
N ASP A 20 11.26 5.84 -1.59
CA ASP A 20 9.99 5.61 -2.28
C ASP A 20 9.70 4.09 -2.36
N ARG A 21 10.71 3.27 -2.65
CA ARG A 21 10.58 1.80 -2.65
C ARG A 21 10.36 1.23 -1.25
N HIS A 22 11.04 1.77 -0.24
CA HIS A 22 10.86 1.36 1.15
C HIS A 22 9.43 1.64 1.64
N ILE A 23 8.89 2.83 1.33
CA ILE A 23 7.50 3.22 1.62
C ILE A 23 6.52 2.22 1.00
N VAL A 24 6.66 1.95 -0.30
CA VAL A 24 5.77 1.03 -1.03
C VAL A 24 5.91 -0.40 -0.49
N ARG A 25 7.12 -0.84 -0.17
CA ARG A 25 7.36 -2.18 0.40
C ARG A 25 6.72 -2.32 1.78
N ASN A 26 6.91 -1.37 2.68
CA ASN A 26 6.33 -1.42 4.02
C ASN A 26 4.80 -1.44 3.96
N ALA A 27 4.20 -0.63 3.11
CA ALA A 27 2.75 -0.62 2.92
C ALA A 27 2.20 -1.91 2.28
N ARG A 28 3.03 -2.69 1.57
CA ARG A 28 2.62 -4.02 1.06
C ARG A 28 2.75 -5.11 2.11
N VAL A 29 3.83 -5.07 2.90
CA VAL A 29 4.08 -6.05 3.97
C VAL A 29 3.08 -5.89 5.10
N GLN A 30 2.78 -4.63 5.48
CA GLN A 30 1.84 -4.30 6.53
C GLN A 30 0.83 -3.25 6.02
N PRO A 31 -0.24 -3.69 5.33
CA PRO A 31 -1.22 -2.77 4.71
C PRO A 31 -1.98 -1.88 5.68
N THR A 32 -1.99 -2.23 6.97
CA THR A 32 -2.66 -1.48 8.03
C THR A 32 -1.78 -0.43 8.71
N THR A 33 -0.51 -0.32 8.32
CA THR A 33 0.39 0.69 8.89
C THR A 33 -0.05 2.10 8.49
N SER A 34 -0.17 2.99 9.47
CA SER A 34 -0.52 4.38 9.23
C SER A 34 0.64 5.15 8.58
N LEU A 35 0.30 6.26 7.90
CA LEU A 35 1.30 7.16 7.33
C LEU A 35 2.25 7.75 8.39
N THR A 36 1.76 7.98 9.61
CA THR A 36 2.56 8.49 10.73
C THR A 36 3.63 7.49 11.17
N VAL A 37 3.32 6.20 11.22
CA VAL A 37 4.30 5.16 11.54
C VAL A 37 5.35 5.07 10.43
N ILE A 38 4.93 5.13 9.16
CA ILE A 38 5.86 5.15 8.02
C ILE A 38 6.79 6.36 8.12
N GLN A 39 6.26 7.54 8.47
CA GLN A 39 7.06 8.75 8.65
C GLN A 39 8.16 8.56 9.70
N VAL A 40 7.81 8.06 10.90
CA VAL A 40 8.76 7.79 11.99
C VAL A 40 9.87 6.82 11.55
N GLN A 41 9.55 5.83 10.72
CA GLN A 41 10.54 4.89 10.18
C GLN A 41 11.52 5.54 9.19
N LEU A 42 11.12 6.63 8.55
CA LEU A 42 11.92 7.35 7.55
C LEU A 42 12.81 8.45 8.15
N GLU A 43 12.42 9.05 9.27
CA GLU A 43 13.18 10.12 9.94
C GLU A 43 14.68 9.84 10.05
N PRO A 44 15.13 8.66 10.56
CA PRO A 44 16.56 8.45 10.82
C PRO A 44 17.40 8.39 9.54
N SER A 45 16.77 8.01 8.42
CA SER A 45 17.45 7.92 7.12
C SER A 45 17.56 9.27 6.42
N LEU A 46 16.59 10.17 6.66
CA LEU A 46 16.47 11.45 5.97
C LEU A 46 16.94 12.64 6.79
N GLY A 47 17.10 12.47 8.11
CA GLY A 47 17.47 13.53 9.04
C GLY A 47 16.39 14.60 9.25
N ALA A 48 15.23 14.43 8.63
CA ALA A 48 14.11 15.36 8.71
C ALA A 48 12.77 14.68 8.38
N PRO A 49 11.66 15.24 8.89
CA PRO A 49 10.35 14.66 8.68
C PRO A 49 9.83 14.80 7.27
N VAL A 50 9.48 13.64 6.67
CA VAL A 50 8.77 13.60 5.40
C VAL A 50 7.29 13.84 5.67
N PRO A 51 6.67 14.86 5.03
CA PRO A 51 5.25 15.09 5.18
C PRO A 51 4.42 13.88 4.75
N SER A 52 3.38 13.54 5.52
CA SER A 52 2.43 12.46 5.22
C SER A 52 1.86 12.54 3.79
N ARG A 53 1.64 13.77 3.27
CA ARG A 53 1.20 14.00 1.90
C ARG A 53 2.20 13.52 0.85
N THR A 54 3.50 13.63 1.12
CA THR A 54 4.57 13.11 0.25
C THR A 54 4.54 11.59 0.24
N ILE A 55 4.42 10.97 1.42
CA ILE A 55 4.30 9.51 1.57
C ILE A 55 3.06 9.00 0.82
N GLY A 56 1.91 9.66 0.98
CA GLY A 56 0.67 9.33 0.26
C GLY A 56 0.81 9.41 -1.26
N ARG A 57 1.51 10.42 -1.79
CA ARG A 57 1.83 10.52 -3.22
C ARG A 57 2.72 9.38 -3.70
N CYS A 58 3.70 8.96 -2.90
CA CYS A 58 4.56 7.82 -3.23
C CYS A 58 3.78 6.50 -3.25
N LEU A 59 2.86 6.32 -2.30
CA LEU A 59 1.94 5.17 -2.29
C LEU A 59 1.03 5.17 -3.52
N ALA A 60 0.46 6.32 -3.89
CA ALA A 60 -0.36 6.44 -5.10
C ALA A 60 0.42 6.11 -6.38
N LYS A 61 1.69 6.54 -6.49
CA LYS A 61 2.58 6.12 -7.58
C LYS A 61 2.84 4.61 -7.61
N GLY A 62 2.85 3.98 -6.44
CA GLY A 62 2.94 2.52 -6.28
C GLY A 62 1.61 1.78 -6.45
N HIS A 63 0.54 2.48 -6.88
CA HIS A 63 -0.83 1.98 -7.00
C HIS A 63 -1.41 1.44 -5.68
N LEU A 64 -0.96 1.99 -4.56
CA LEU A 64 -1.46 1.66 -3.23
C LEU A 64 -2.42 2.73 -2.76
N ALA A 65 -3.61 2.28 -2.36
CA ALA A 65 -4.64 3.11 -1.74
C ALA A 65 -5.04 2.47 -0.42
N SER A 66 -5.39 3.29 0.57
CA SER A 66 -5.99 2.80 1.80
C SER A 66 -7.33 2.16 1.47
N ARG A 67 -7.43 0.83 1.65
CA ARG A 67 -8.69 0.09 1.57
C ARG A 67 -8.97 -0.49 2.95
N CYS A 68 -9.76 0.21 3.74
CA CYS A 68 -10.31 -0.36 4.97
C CYS A 68 -11.53 -1.20 4.59
N PRO A 69 -11.52 -2.54 4.78
CA PRO A 69 -12.73 -3.31 4.65
C PRO A 69 -13.72 -2.85 5.72
N LEU A 70 -14.94 -2.48 5.29
CA LEU A 70 -15.93 -1.81 6.16
C LEU A 70 -16.24 -2.63 7.42
N ARG A 71 -16.31 -3.95 7.28
CA ARG A 71 -16.44 -4.95 8.35
C ARG A 71 -15.82 -6.26 7.86
N VAL A 72 -14.78 -6.75 8.51
CA VAL A 72 -14.35 -8.15 8.35
C VAL A 72 -14.84 -8.88 9.58
N LEU A 73 -15.80 -9.79 9.40
CA LEU A 73 -16.14 -10.71 10.49
C LEU A 73 -14.89 -11.52 10.84
N SER A 74 -14.49 -11.48 12.10
CA SER A 74 -13.36 -12.27 12.59
C SER A 74 -13.74 -13.76 12.54
N ILE A 75 -13.52 -14.40 11.40
CA ILE A 75 -13.68 -15.85 11.27
C ILE A 75 -12.50 -16.49 12.02
N THR A 76 -12.81 -17.25 13.07
CA THR A 76 -11.82 -18.03 13.80
C THR A 76 -11.11 -19.02 12.87
N HIS A 77 -9.86 -19.35 13.17
CA HIS A 77 -9.06 -20.26 12.34
C HIS A 77 -9.75 -21.62 12.05
N PRO A 78 -10.44 -22.27 13.01
CA PRO A 78 -11.20 -23.50 12.75
C PRO A 78 -12.33 -23.28 11.73
N ASN A 79 -13.07 -22.18 11.86
CA ASN A 79 -14.19 -21.88 10.97
C ASN A 79 -13.73 -21.61 9.53
N ARG A 80 -12.55 -21.01 9.34
CA ARG A 80 -11.93 -20.87 8.00
C ARG A 80 -11.68 -22.23 7.34
N ARG A 81 -11.13 -23.19 8.10
CA ARG A 81 -10.86 -24.55 7.59
C ARG A 81 -12.15 -25.28 7.22
N LEU A 82 -13.18 -25.17 8.06
CA LEU A 82 -14.49 -25.76 7.77
C LEU A 82 -15.11 -25.18 6.50
N HIS A 83 -15.10 -23.85 6.34
CA HIS A 83 -15.59 -23.20 5.12
C HIS A 83 -14.84 -23.66 3.87
N LEU A 84 -13.50 -23.69 3.93
CA LEU A 84 -12.69 -24.16 2.81
C LEU A 84 -13.00 -25.61 2.45
N ASN A 85 -13.11 -26.50 3.45
CA ASN A 85 -13.42 -27.90 3.22
C ASN A 85 -14.82 -28.06 2.59
N TRP A 86 -15.81 -27.33 3.11
CA TRP A 86 -17.16 -27.33 2.58
C TRP A 86 -17.20 -26.87 1.11
N CYS A 87 -16.52 -25.76 0.78
CA CYS A 87 -16.44 -25.27 -0.61
C CYS A 87 -15.71 -26.27 -1.52
N SER A 88 -14.58 -26.83 -1.08
CA SER A 88 -13.80 -27.80 -1.87
C SER A 88 -14.58 -29.08 -2.14
N THR A 89 -15.36 -29.57 -1.16
CA THR A 89 -16.18 -30.78 -1.30
C THR A 89 -17.31 -30.58 -2.32
N ARG A 90 -17.76 -29.34 -2.49
CA ARG A 90 -18.94 -28.97 -3.29
C ARG A 90 -18.60 -28.19 -4.55
N GLY A 91 -17.31 -28.01 -4.85
CA GLY A 91 -16.85 -27.23 -6.02
C GLY A 91 -17.24 -27.85 -7.36
N ASN A 92 -17.58 -29.15 -7.37
CA ASN A 92 -18.02 -29.89 -8.55
C ASN A 92 -19.50 -30.26 -8.53
N TRP A 93 -20.29 -29.67 -7.62
CA TRP A 93 -21.73 -29.90 -7.60
C TRP A 93 -22.36 -29.42 -8.91
N THR A 94 -22.99 -30.35 -9.61
CA THR A 94 -23.82 -30.04 -10.78
C THR A 94 -25.28 -30.09 -10.37
N ALA A 95 -26.20 -29.54 -11.18
CA ALA A 95 -27.63 -29.51 -10.86
C ALA A 95 -28.30 -30.90 -10.76
N ALA A 96 -27.54 -31.98 -10.95
CA ALA A 96 -27.96 -33.36 -10.82
C ALA A 96 -27.63 -33.99 -9.44
N ASP A 97 -26.88 -33.28 -8.58
CA ASP A 97 -26.60 -33.64 -7.18
C ASP A 97 -27.54 -32.90 -6.21
#